data_AF-A0A329ZGP6-F1
#
_entry.id   AF-A0A329ZGP6-F1
#
_cell.length_a   1.000
_cell.length_b   1.000
_cell.length_c   1.000
_cell.angle_alpha   90.00
_cell.angle_beta   90.00
_cell.angle_gamma   90.00
#
_symmetry.space_group_name_H-M   'P 1'
#
loop_
_entity.id
_entity.type
_entity.pdbx_description
1 polymer ?
#
loop_
_entity_poly.entity_id
_entity_poly.type
_entity_poly.pdbx_seq_one_letter_code
_entity_poly.pdbx_strand_id
1 'polypeptide(L)'
;MIFLKMIFSALIALCWYFFGGGKEISIILFIFIFAVLLFQPKKSKSTQEQDDFKEKIQKAQERKVRIEEKRIIEQREAKNNK
;
A
#
# COMPACT_ATOMS: atom_id res chain seq x y z
N MET A 1 6.79 15.81 -1.81
CA MET A 1 5.38 15.68 -2.28
C MET A 1 4.52 16.92 -2.03
N ILE A 2 4.68 17.68 -0.93
CA ILE A 2 3.88 18.89 -0.67
C ILE A 2 4.03 19.96 -1.77
N PHE A 3 5.24 20.17 -2.26
CA PHE A 3 5.54 21.16 -3.30
C PHE A 3 4.76 20.90 -4.61
N LEU A 4 4.67 19.63 -5.03
CA LEU A 4 3.92 19.26 -6.23
C LEU A 4 2.40 19.48 -6.04
N LYS A 5 1.87 19.19 -4.85
CA LYS A 5 0.46 19.45 -4.50
C LYS A 5 0.16 20.95 -4.53
N MET A 6 1.09 21.79 -4.09
CA MET A 6 0.98 23.25 -4.12
C MET A 6 0.98 23.80 -5.56
N ILE A 7 1.86 23.29 -6.43
CA ILE A 7 1.88 23.68 -7.84
C ILE A 7 0.58 23.26 -8.53
N PHE A 8 0.10 22.05 -8.25
CA PHE A 8 -1.12 21.52 -8.85
C PHE A 8 -2.36 22.31 -8.43
N SER A 9 -2.50 22.63 -7.14
CA SER A 9 -3.60 23.48 -6.67
C SER A 9 -3.50 24.90 -7.25
N ALA A 10 -2.29 25.45 -7.40
CA ALA A 10 -2.07 26.78 -7.98
C ALA A 10 -2.48 26.83 -9.47
N LEU A 11 -2.13 25.80 -10.24
CA LEU A 11 -2.52 25.67 -11.64
C LEU A 11 -4.03 25.69 -11.81
N ILE A 12 -4.76 24.90 -11.02
CA ILE A 12 -6.23 24.83 -11.12
C ILE A 12 -6.86 26.18 -10.74
N ALA A 13 -6.37 26.82 -9.67
CA ALA A 13 -6.87 28.12 -9.24
C ALA A 13 -6.60 29.24 -10.26
N LEU A 14 -5.44 29.21 -10.92
CA LEU A 14 -5.07 30.13 -12.00
C LEU A 14 -5.89 29.90 -13.26
N CYS A 15 -6.12 28.64 -13.65
CA CYS A 15 -7.02 28.31 -14.75
C CYS A 15 -8.43 28.85 -14.48
N TRP A 16 -8.94 28.68 -13.26
CA TRP A 16 -10.25 29.21 -12.88
C TRP A 16 -10.31 30.75 -12.94
N TYR A 17 -9.25 31.41 -12.48
CA TYR A 17 -9.13 32.87 -12.53
C TYR A 17 -9.12 33.38 -13.98
N PHE A 18 -8.38 32.69 -14.85
CA PHE A 18 -8.25 33.06 -16.26
C PHE A 18 -9.56 32.91 -17.05
N PHE A 19 -10.42 31.97 -16.65
CA PHE A 19 -11.74 31.76 -17.25
C PHE A 19 -12.81 32.78 -16.83
N GLY A 20 -12.42 33.85 -16.12
CA GLY A 20 -13.34 34.89 -15.64
C GLY A 20 -13.91 34.61 -14.25
N GLY A 21 -13.35 33.64 -13.52
CA GLY A 21 -13.66 33.41 -12.12
C GLY A 21 -13.27 34.61 -11.25
N GLY A 22 -14.16 35.01 -10.34
CA GLY A 22 -13.85 36.05 -9.35
C GLY A 22 -12.63 35.69 -8.50
N LYS A 23 -11.85 36.71 -8.11
CA LYS A 23 -10.63 36.54 -7.30
C LYS A 23 -10.92 35.78 -6.01
N GLU A 24 -12.04 36.07 -5.33
CA GLU A 24 -12.39 35.38 -4.09
C GLU A 24 -12.59 33.89 -4.33
N ILE A 25 -13.29 33.54 -5.42
CA ILE A 25 -13.63 32.15 -5.77
C ILE A 25 -12.35 31.35 -6.10
N SER A 26 -11.41 31.94 -6.84
CA SER A 26 -10.13 31.27 -7.14
C SER A 26 -9.30 31.00 -5.90
N ILE A 27 -9.27 31.92 -4.93
CA ILE A 27 -8.53 31.74 -3.67
C ILE A 27 -9.17 30.63 -2.84
N ILE A 28 -10.51 30.63 -2.72
CA ILE A 28 -11.25 29.58 -2.00
C ILE A 28 -10.99 28.22 -2.65
N LEU A 29 -11.03 28.16 -3.99
CA LEU A 29 -10.82 26.95 -4.76
C LEU A 29 -9.38 26.41 -4.60
N PHE A 30 -8.38 27.30 -4.57
CA PHE A 30 -7.00 26.93 -4.25
C PHE A 30 -6.88 26.26 -2.88
N ILE A 31 -7.39 26.91 -1.83
CA ILE A 31 -7.30 26.43 -0.45
C ILE A 31 -8.03 25.10 -0.31
N PHE A 32 -9.22 24.97 -0.91
CA PHE A 32 -10.03 23.75 -0.86
C PHE A 32 -9.30 22.56 -1.50
N ILE A 33 -8.82 22.72 -2.74
CA ILE A 33 -8.13 21.65 -3.47
C ILE A 33 -6.82 21.28 -2.75
N PHE A 34 -6.09 22.29 -2.26
CA PHE A 34 -4.86 22.05 -1.51
C PHE A 34 -5.13 21.27 -0.21
N ALA A 35 -6.18 21.63 0.55
CA ALA A 35 -6.59 20.92 1.75
C ALA A 35 -6.98 19.46 1.45
N VAL A 36 -7.77 19.21 0.40
CA VAL A 36 -8.15 17.86 -0.03
C VAL A 36 -6.91 17.03 -0.42
N LEU A 37 -5.96 17.64 -1.14
CA LEU A 37 -4.70 16.99 -1.50
C LEU A 37 -3.81 16.69 -0.27
N LEU A 38 -3.90 17.49 0.79
CA LEU A 38 -3.23 17.23 2.07
C LEU A 38 -3.91 16.09 2.83
N PHE A 39 -5.24 16.01 2.77
CA PHE A 39 -6.03 14.85 3.20
C PHE A 39 -5.87 13.68 2.22
N GLN A 40 -4.63 13.24 1.99
CA GLN A 40 -4.44 11.88 1.54
C GLN A 40 -4.83 10.96 2.70
N PRO A 41 -5.87 10.12 2.58
CA PRO A 41 -6.04 9.04 3.53
C PRO A 41 -4.77 8.22 3.40
N LYS A 42 -3.91 8.28 4.42
CA LYS A 42 -2.70 7.47 4.51
C LYS A 42 -3.19 6.03 4.46
N LYS A 43 -3.26 5.42 3.27
CA LYS A 43 -3.56 4.01 3.09
C LYS A 43 -2.35 3.23 3.56
N SER A 44 -2.13 3.28 4.87
CA SER A 44 -1.16 2.49 5.62
C SER A 44 -1.75 1.12 6.00
N LYS A 45 -2.85 0.70 5.37
CA LYS A 45 -3.44 -0.61 5.66
C LYS A 45 -2.80 -1.75 4.85
N SER A 46 -2.11 -1.49 3.74
CA SER A 46 -1.73 -2.58 2.83
C SER A 46 -0.31 -3.14 2.98
N THR A 47 0.62 -2.49 3.69
CA THR A 47 1.98 -3.06 3.84
C THR A 47 1.99 -4.13 4.94
N GLN A 48 1.40 -3.82 6.10
CA GLN A 48 1.39 -4.74 7.24
C GLN A 48 0.52 -5.98 6.99
N GLU A 49 -0.62 -5.83 6.31
CA GLU A 49 -1.48 -6.98 5.95
C GLU A 49 -0.86 -7.87 4.85
N GLN A 50 -0.10 -7.29 3.92
CA GLN A 50 0.63 -8.08 2.91
C GLN A 50 1.80 -8.84 3.52
N ASP A 51 2.53 -8.23 4.45
CA ASP A 51 3.64 -8.88 5.14
C ASP A 51 3.15 -10.04 6.03
N ASP A 52 2.05 -9.85 6.77
CA ASP A 52 1.46 -10.89 7.63
C ASP A 52 0.88 -12.07 6.81
N PHE A 53 0.31 -11.80 5.64
CA PHE A 53 -0.15 -12.84 4.72
C PHE A 53 1.01 -13.64 4.12
N LYS A 54 2.09 -12.97 3.73
CA LYS A 54 3.30 -13.60 3.19
C LYS A 54 3.99 -14.48 4.24
N GLU A 55 4.06 -14.01 5.48
CA GLU A 55 4.63 -14.77 6.60
C GLU A 55 3.81 -16.03 6.91
N LYS A 56 2.47 -15.95 6.87
CA LYS A 56 1.59 -17.11 7.07
C LYS A 56 1.76 -18.17 6.00
N ILE A 57 1.89 -17.78 4.73
CA ILE A 57 2.11 -18.72 3.62
C ILE A 57 3.47 -19.41 3.75
N GLN A 58 4.53 -18.67 4.04
CA GLN A 58 5.87 -19.25 4.23
C GLN A 58 5.89 -20.25 5.39
N LYS A 59 5.32 -19.89 6.55
CA LYS A 59 5.20 -20.81 7.69
C LYS A 59 4.37 -22.06 7.38
N ALA A 60 3.34 -21.95 6.54
CA ALA A 60 2.54 -23.10 6.14
C ALA A 60 3.32 -24.04 5.22
N GLN A 61 4.10 -23.52 4.28
CA GLN A 61 4.97 -24.32 3.40
C GLN A 61 6.08 -25.02 4.19
N GLU A 62 6.77 -24.31 5.09
CA GLU A 62 7.81 -24.89 5.94
C GLU A 62 7.31 -26.03 6.84
N ARG A 63 6.04 -25.97 7.28
CA ARG A 63 5.42 -27.07 8.05
C ARG A 63 5.18 -28.30 7.19
N LYS A 64 4.72 -28.12 5.94
CA LYS A 64 4.47 -29.24 5.02
C LYS A 64 5.76 -29.96 4.67
N VAL A 65 6.81 -29.21 4.32
CA VAL A 65 8.14 -29.77 4.00
C VAL A 65 8.69 -30.58 5.18
N ARG A 66 8.64 -30.05 6.40
CA ARG A 66 9.08 -30.79 7.60
C ARG A 66 8.31 -32.08 7.87
N ILE A 67 7.01 -32.13 7.54
CA ILE A 67 6.21 -33.34 7.72
C ILE A 67 6.58 -34.39 6.68
N GLU A 68 6.82 -33.97 5.43
CA GLU A 68 7.27 -34.89 4.37
C GLU A 68 8.67 -35.43 4.64
N GLU A 69 9.60 -34.59 5.09
CA GLU A 69 10.95 -35.03 5.48
C GLU A 69 10.91 -36.08 6.60
N LYS A 70 10.08 -35.87 7.64
CA LYS A 70 9.89 -36.86 8.71
C LYS A 70 9.34 -38.18 8.18
N ARG A 71 8.35 -38.13 7.28
CA ARG A 71 7.80 -39.35 6.66
C ARG A 71 8.83 -40.10 5.82
N ILE A 72 9.71 -39.40 5.12
CA ILE A 72 10.78 -40.01 4.31
C ILE A 72 11.82 -40.68 5.22
N ILE A 73 12.17 -40.04 6.35
CA ILE A 73 13.10 -40.60 7.33
C ILE A 73 12.51 -41.87 7.96
N GLU A 74 11.27 -41.82 8.43
CA GLU A 74 10.57 -42.99 9.00
C GLU A 74 10.48 -44.16 8.00
N GLN A 75 10.19 -43.88 6.72
CA GLN A 75 10.18 -44.92 5.68
C GLN A 75 11.57 -45.48 5.40
N ARG A 76 12.61 -44.66 5.44
CA ARG A 76 13.99 -45.08 5.19
C ARG A 76 14.51 -45.94 6.35
N GLU A 77 14.18 -45.58 7.59
CA GLU A 77 14.49 -46.39 8.78
C GLU A 77 13.72 -47.72 8.78
N ALA A 78 12.43 -47.71 8.43
CA ALA A 78 11.63 -48.93 8.29
C ALA A 78 12.13 -49.86 7.17
N LYS A 79 12.76 -49.31 6.13
CA LYS A 79 13.35 -50.09 5.02
C LYS A 79 14.74 -50.64 5.37
N ASN A 80 15.51 -49.97 6.22
CA ASN A 80 16.83 -50.44 6.68
C ASN A 80 16.74 -51.45 7.84
N ASN A 81 15.65 -51.47 8.61
CA ASN A 81 15.40 -52.43 9.70
C ASN A 81 14.70 -53.73 9.23
N LYS A 82 14.71 -54.02 7.92
CA LYS A 82 14.09 -55.19 7.31
C LYS A 82 15.10 -55.91 6.44
#